data_AF-A0ABD5WM95-F1
#
_entry.id   AF-A0ABD5WM95-F1
#
_cell.length_a   1.000
_cell.length_b   1.000
_cell.length_c   1.000
_cell.angle_alpha   90.00
_cell.angle_beta   90.00
_cell.angle_gamma   90.00
#
_symmetry.space_group_name_H-M   'P 1'
#
loop_
_entity.id
_entity.type
_entity.pdbx_description
1 polymer ?
#
loop_
_entity_poly.entity_id
_entity_poly.type
_entity_poly.pdbx_seq_one_letter_code
_entity_poly.pdbx_strand_id
1 'polypeptide(L)'
;MQETLAENGIDEPEPDEWYPQQAYLDAFESIVDSVGSRTVTNVGKKIPENADWPPGIDSVAGGLESINEAYQMNHRNGDIGYYAFEKEGDSEGKVFCKNPYPCDFDRGIVTAVVEEFSPEDALVGVEEVSDQCRASGGNECIYQVSW
;
A
#
# COMPACT_ATOMS: atom_id res chain seq x y z
N MET A 1 -15.97 -7.87 1.02
CA MET A 1 -14.66 -8.39 0.58
C MET A 1 -14.77 -9.82 0.09
N GLN A 2 -15.22 -10.78 0.91
CA GLN A 2 -15.26 -12.19 0.50
C GLN A 2 -16.12 -12.46 -0.75
N GLU A 3 -17.34 -11.90 -0.81
CA GLU A 3 -18.19 -11.97 -2.01
C GLU A 3 -17.51 -11.34 -3.24
N THR A 4 -16.95 -10.14 -3.09
CA THR A 4 -16.22 -9.45 -4.17
C THR A 4 -15.00 -10.23 -4.65
N LEU A 5 -14.27 -10.90 -3.76
CA LEU A 5 -13.14 -11.76 -4.13
C LEU A 5 -13.63 -12.98 -4.93
N ALA A 6 -14.70 -13.64 -4.48
CA ALA A 6 -15.27 -14.79 -5.16
C ALA A 6 -15.78 -14.43 -6.57
N GLU A 7 -16.44 -13.29 -6.73
CA GLU A 7 -16.89 -12.75 -8.03
C GLU A 7 -15.74 -12.49 -9.01
N ASN A 8 -14.55 -12.23 -8.50
CA ASN A 8 -13.33 -11.97 -9.29
C ASN A 8 -12.39 -13.20 -9.37
N GLY A 9 -12.85 -14.38 -8.94
CA GLY A 9 -12.12 -15.64 -9.12
C GLY A 9 -11.21 -16.04 -7.95
N ILE A 10 -11.36 -15.40 -6.79
CA ILE A 10 -10.74 -15.80 -5.52
C ILE A 10 -11.86 -16.28 -4.59
N ASP A 11 -12.33 -17.51 -4.83
CA ASP A 11 -13.35 -18.15 -4.00
C ASP A 11 -12.70 -18.83 -2.79
N GLU A 12 -13.31 -18.66 -1.62
CA GLU A 12 -12.83 -19.19 -0.33
C GLU A 12 -11.30 -19.12 -0.14
N PRO A 13 -10.69 -17.91 -0.06
CA PRO A 13 -9.24 -17.78 0.03
C PRO A 13 -8.67 -18.49 1.26
N GLU A 14 -7.65 -19.31 1.03
CA GLU A 14 -6.93 -20.04 2.07
C GLU A 14 -5.61 -19.32 2.39
N PRO A 15 -5.18 -19.30 3.67
CA PRO A 15 -3.84 -18.89 4.04
C PRO A 15 -2.77 -19.72 3.29
N ASP A 16 -1.60 -19.13 3.05
CA ASP A 16 -0.44 -19.76 2.40
C ASP A 16 -0.63 -20.17 0.92
N GLU A 17 -1.80 -19.92 0.34
CA GLU A 17 -2.10 -20.13 -1.08
C GLU A 17 -1.86 -18.88 -1.92
N TRP A 18 -1.63 -19.08 -3.22
CA TRP A 18 -1.26 -17.99 -4.14
C TRP A 18 -2.31 -17.77 -5.21
N TYR A 19 -2.73 -16.51 -5.34
CA TYR A 19 -3.79 -16.11 -6.25
C TYR A 19 -3.27 -15.18 -7.36
N PRO A 20 -3.91 -15.14 -8.54
CA PRO A 20 -3.58 -14.17 -9.56
C PRO A 20 -3.76 -12.74 -9.05
N GLN A 21 -2.70 -11.93 -9.10
CA GLN A 21 -2.77 -10.52 -8.67
C GLN A 21 -3.88 -9.76 -9.39
N GLN A 22 -4.10 -10.04 -10.68
CA GLN A 22 -5.15 -9.39 -11.46
C GLN A 22 -6.54 -9.60 -10.84
N ALA A 23 -6.86 -10.80 -10.36
CA ALA A 23 -8.13 -11.05 -9.69
C ALA A 23 -8.31 -10.19 -8.44
N TYR A 24 -7.22 -9.93 -7.71
CA TYR A 24 -7.25 -9.04 -6.56
C TYR A 24 -7.40 -7.56 -6.96
N LEU A 25 -6.76 -7.14 -8.06
CA LEU A 25 -6.92 -5.80 -8.64
C LEU A 25 -8.35 -5.57 -9.13
N ASP A 26 -8.96 -6.54 -9.80
CA ASP A 26 -10.35 -6.47 -10.29
C ASP A 26 -11.34 -6.37 -9.11
N ALA A 27 -11.04 -7.03 -7.99
CA ALA A 27 -11.81 -6.88 -6.76
C ALA A 27 -11.71 -5.47 -6.17
N PHE A 28 -10.55 -4.81 -6.24
CA PHE A 28 -10.43 -3.41 -5.84
C PHE A 28 -11.24 -2.48 -6.73
N GLU A 29 -11.19 -2.66 -8.05
CA GLU A 29 -12.00 -1.87 -9.00
C GLU A 29 -13.49 -1.98 -8.66
N SER A 30 -13.96 -3.22 -8.41
CA SER A 30 -15.33 -3.48 -7.98
C SER A 30 -15.72 -2.74 -6.68
N ILE A 31 -14.80 -2.62 -5.72
CA ILE A 31 -15.02 -1.89 -4.46
C ILE A 31 -15.07 -0.37 -4.70
N VAL A 32 -14.19 0.15 -5.56
CA VAL A 32 -14.19 1.57 -5.93
C VAL A 32 -15.52 1.94 -6.57
N ASP A 33 -16.01 1.14 -7.51
CA ASP A 33 -17.24 1.41 -8.24
C ASP A 33 -18.50 1.31 -7.37
N SER A 34 -18.52 0.36 -6.43
CA SER A 34 -19.70 0.08 -5.60
C SER A 34 -19.76 0.88 -4.30
N VAL A 35 -18.62 1.15 -3.66
CA VAL A 35 -18.55 1.78 -2.32
C VAL A 35 -17.75 3.08 -2.35
N GLY A 36 -16.70 3.17 -3.15
CA GLY A 36 -15.85 4.34 -3.29
C GLY A 36 -14.45 4.18 -2.70
N SER A 37 -13.56 5.08 -3.12
CA SER A 37 -12.11 5.05 -2.85
C SER A 37 -11.73 5.02 -1.36
N ARG A 38 -12.53 5.67 -0.49
CA ARG A 38 -12.25 5.68 0.96
C ARG A 38 -12.19 4.28 1.56
N THR A 39 -12.99 3.35 1.05
CA THR A 39 -12.96 1.95 1.49
C THR A 39 -11.62 1.31 1.13
N VAL A 40 -11.10 1.57 -0.07
CA VAL A 40 -9.79 1.08 -0.51
C VAL A 40 -8.66 1.64 0.34
N THR A 41 -8.72 2.91 0.74
CA THR A 41 -7.77 3.48 1.72
C THR A 41 -7.80 2.71 3.05
N ASN A 42 -8.99 2.40 3.56
CA ASN A 42 -9.12 1.65 4.80
C ASN A 42 -8.60 0.21 4.67
N VAL A 43 -8.75 -0.43 3.51
CA VAL A 43 -8.15 -1.74 3.24
C VAL A 43 -6.61 -1.62 3.26
N GLY A 44 -6.05 -0.62 2.59
CA GLY A 44 -4.60 -0.35 2.62
C GLY A 44 -4.06 -0.16 4.05
N LYS A 45 -4.78 0.58 4.89
CA LYS A 45 -4.43 0.79 6.30
C LYS A 45 -4.36 -0.50 7.12
N LYS A 46 -4.98 -1.59 6.67
CA LYS A 46 -4.99 -2.88 7.35
C LYS A 46 -3.90 -3.85 6.90
N ILE A 47 -3.14 -3.52 5.86
CA ILE A 47 -2.10 -4.39 5.33
C ILE A 47 -0.96 -4.66 6.33
N PRO A 48 -0.41 -3.66 7.06
CA PRO A 48 0.67 -3.94 8.01
C PRO A 48 0.27 -4.94 9.12
N GLU A 49 -1.02 -4.99 9.47
CA GLU A 49 -1.56 -5.92 10.46
C GLU A 49 -1.79 -7.36 9.92
N ASN A 50 -1.84 -7.55 8.60
CA ASN A 50 -2.35 -8.80 7.99
C ASN A 50 -1.40 -9.45 6.96
N ALA A 51 -0.43 -8.71 6.42
CA ALA A 51 0.56 -9.25 5.49
C ALA A 51 1.81 -9.78 6.22
N ASP A 52 2.54 -10.69 5.57
CA ASP A 52 3.88 -11.04 6.06
C ASP A 52 4.78 -9.81 5.96
N TRP A 53 5.36 -9.41 7.09
CA TRP A 53 6.16 -8.19 7.20
C TRP A 53 7.55 -8.52 7.79
N PRO A 54 8.63 -7.88 7.31
CA PRO A 54 9.97 -8.11 7.87
C PRO A 54 10.04 -7.68 9.35
N PRO A 55 10.73 -8.46 10.20
CA PRO A 55 10.85 -8.15 11.63
C PRO A 55 11.92 -7.07 11.91
N GLY A 56 11.90 -6.53 13.13
CA GLY A 56 13.01 -5.71 13.63
C GLY A 56 12.98 -4.24 13.22
N ILE A 57 11.81 -3.72 12.89
CA ILE A 57 11.60 -2.31 12.57
C ILE A 57 11.30 -1.53 13.85
N ASP A 58 12.02 -0.42 14.07
CA ASP A 58 11.91 0.39 15.28
C ASP A 58 11.87 1.91 15.01
N SER A 59 11.68 2.32 13.75
CA SER A 59 11.62 3.73 13.35
C SER A 59 10.70 3.94 12.15
N VAL A 60 10.17 5.16 11.99
CA VAL A 60 9.32 5.51 10.83
C VAL A 60 10.04 5.32 9.51
N ALA A 61 11.29 5.77 9.41
CA ALA A 61 12.10 5.56 8.20
C ALA A 61 12.28 4.06 7.91
N GLY A 62 12.61 3.25 8.92
CA GLY A 62 12.70 1.79 8.75
C GLY A 62 11.37 1.15 8.33
N GLY A 63 10.25 1.62 8.89
CA GLY A 63 8.92 1.18 8.50
C GLY A 63 8.63 1.49 7.03
N LEU A 64 8.89 2.71 6.59
CA LEU A 64 8.68 3.12 5.20
C LEU A 64 9.58 2.36 4.22
N GLU A 65 10.85 2.13 4.57
CA GLU A 65 11.77 1.30 3.76
C GLU A 65 11.28 -0.15 3.67
N SER A 66 10.74 -0.68 4.76
CA SER A 66 10.29 -2.08 4.85
C SER A 66 9.05 -2.39 4.01
N ILE A 67 8.27 -1.38 3.57
CA ILE A 67 7.09 -1.58 2.71
C ILE A 67 7.47 -2.36 1.46
N ASN A 68 8.63 -2.05 0.85
CA ASN A 68 9.05 -2.75 -0.35
C ASN A 68 9.44 -4.20 -0.06
N GLU A 69 10.10 -4.47 1.07
CA GLU A 69 10.46 -5.83 1.44
C GLU A 69 9.20 -6.67 1.69
N ALA A 70 8.25 -6.16 2.47
CA ALA A 70 6.94 -6.79 2.65
C ALA A 70 6.24 -7.01 1.30
N TYR A 71 6.28 -6.02 0.40
CA TYR A 71 5.70 -6.14 -0.93
C TYR A 71 6.29 -7.31 -1.72
N GLN A 72 7.62 -7.43 -1.78
CA GLN A 72 8.30 -8.51 -2.49
C GLN A 72 8.11 -9.88 -1.81
N MET A 73 7.97 -9.94 -0.48
CA MET A 73 7.68 -11.18 0.25
C MET A 73 6.31 -11.76 -0.09
N ASN A 74 5.31 -10.90 -0.30
CA ASN A 74 3.92 -11.28 -0.56
C ASN A 74 3.58 -11.43 -2.05
N HIS A 75 4.58 -11.38 -2.94
CA HIS A 75 4.39 -11.51 -4.38
C HIS A 75 5.46 -12.41 -5.00
N ARG A 76 5.12 -13.05 -6.12
CA ARG A 76 6.06 -13.89 -6.86
C ARG A 76 5.74 -13.88 -8.35
N ASN A 77 6.80 -14.01 -9.15
CA ASN A 77 6.79 -14.04 -10.61
C ASN A 77 6.37 -12.70 -11.26
N GLY A 78 6.95 -12.41 -12.43
CA GLY A 78 6.64 -11.21 -13.19
C GLY A 78 7.32 -9.94 -12.68
N ASP A 79 7.03 -8.82 -13.35
CA ASP A 79 7.41 -7.49 -12.89
C ASP A 79 6.23 -6.91 -12.12
N ILE A 80 6.34 -6.93 -10.80
CA ILE A 80 5.33 -6.41 -9.88
C ILE A 80 5.60 -4.95 -9.51
N GLY A 81 6.70 -4.37 -9.98
CA GLY A 81 7.15 -3.04 -9.55
C GLY A 81 7.69 -3.02 -8.12
N TYR A 82 7.59 -1.87 -7.44
CA TYR A 82 8.21 -1.62 -6.14
C TYR A 82 7.54 -0.51 -5.34
N TYR A 83 7.90 -0.47 -4.07
CA TYR A 83 7.88 0.75 -3.25
C TYR A 83 9.32 1.20 -3.00
N ALA A 84 9.56 2.50 -2.82
CA ALA A 84 10.84 3.02 -2.39
C ALA A 84 10.64 4.21 -1.46
N PHE A 85 11.54 4.38 -0.49
CA PHE A 85 11.53 5.51 0.42
C PHE A 85 12.82 6.32 0.27
N GLU A 86 12.68 7.64 0.20
CA GLU A 86 13.77 8.60 0.25
C GLU A 86 13.55 9.55 1.41
N LYS A 87 14.46 9.55 2.38
CA LYS A 87 14.44 10.48 3.52
C LYS A 87 14.93 11.86 3.07
N GLU A 88 14.13 12.90 3.31
CA GLU A 88 14.46 14.29 2.93
C GLU A 88 14.81 15.18 4.14
N GLY A 89 14.41 14.78 5.34
CA GLY A 89 14.71 15.47 6.59
C GLY A 89 14.59 14.54 7.79
N ASP A 90 14.72 15.06 9.02
CA ASP A 90 14.69 14.22 10.22
C ASP A 90 13.36 13.46 10.39
N SER A 91 12.26 14.12 10.04
CA SER A 91 10.89 13.59 10.15
C SER A 91 10.04 13.80 8.89
N GLU A 92 10.69 13.77 7.72
CA GLU A 92 10.01 13.86 6.43
C GLU A 92 10.74 13.08 5.33
N GLY A 93 10.00 12.70 4.29
CA GLY A 93 10.55 12.07 3.11
C GLY A 93 9.48 11.79 2.05
N LYS A 94 9.86 11.01 1.03
CA LYS A 94 9.00 10.63 -0.08
C LYS A 94 8.90 9.13 -0.21
N VAL A 95 7.69 8.65 -0.43
CA VAL A 95 7.43 7.26 -0.81
C VAL A 95 7.05 7.22 -2.28
N PHE A 96 7.82 6.47 -3.06
CA PHE A 96 7.62 6.23 -4.48
C PHE A 96 6.93 4.88 -4.65
N CYS A 97 5.77 4.90 -5.29
CA CYS A 97 4.93 3.72 -5.47
C CYS A 97 4.77 3.44 -6.97
N LYS A 98 5.53 2.48 -7.48
CA LYS A 98 5.41 2.00 -8.86
C LYS A 98 4.91 0.58 -8.82
N ASN A 99 3.59 0.41 -8.80
CA ASN A 99 2.94 -0.89 -8.67
C ASN A 99 1.54 -0.80 -9.34
N PRO A 100 0.84 -1.93 -9.56
CA PRO A 100 -0.45 -1.91 -10.25
C PRO A 100 -1.64 -1.61 -9.31
N TYR A 101 -1.42 -1.42 -8.00
CA TYR A 101 -2.49 -1.20 -7.04
C TYR A 101 -3.15 0.17 -7.20
N PRO A 102 -4.39 0.34 -6.69
CA PRO A 102 -5.03 1.66 -6.63
C PRO A 102 -4.20 2.66 -5.80
N CYS A 103 -4.19 3.93 -6.20
CA CYS A 103 -3.46 4.98 -5.48
C CYS A 103 -3.93 5.11 -4.02
N ASP A 104 -5.23 4.97 -3.78
CA ASP A 104 -5.80 5.05 -2.44
C ASP A 104 -5.37 3.88 -1.54
N PHE A 105 -5.06 2.72 -2.11
CA PHE A 105 -4.55 1.56 -1.38
C PHE A 105 -3.14 1.84 -0.88
N ASP A 106 -2.24 2.27 -1.77
CA ASP A 106 -0.88 2.67 -1.42
C ASP A 106 -0.87 3.75 -0.34
N ARG A 107 -1.71 4.79 -0.51
CA ARG A 107 -1.85 5.86 0.48
C ARG A 107 -2.26 5.32 1.84
N GLY A 108 -3.15 4.33 1.87
CA GLY A 108 -3.58 3.64 3.08
C GLY A 108 -2.41 2.94 3.78
N ILE A 109 -1.60 2.18 3.03
CA ILE A 109 -0.41 1.48 3.55
C ILE A 109 0.59 2.49 4.12
N VAL A 110 0.96 3.49 3.33
CA VAL A 110 1.93 4.53 3.74
C VAL A 110 1.45 5.24 5.00
N THR A 111 0.17 5.61 5.06
CA THR A 111 -0.40 6.27 6.25
C THR A 111 -0.30 5.38 7.48
N ALA A 112 -0.68 4.11 7.37
CA ALA A 112 -0.65 3.19 8.51
C ALA A 112 0.77 2.94 9.02
N VAL A 113 1.75 2.77 8.12
CA VAL A 113 3.14 2.57 8.51
C VAL A 113 3.71 3.82 9.20
N VAL A 114 3.43 5.02 8.70
CA VAL A 114 3.87 6.24 9.38
C VAL A 114 3.19 6.38 10.73
N GLU A 115 1.88 6.16 10.83
CA GLU A 115 1.13 6.19 12.09
C GLU A 115 1.66 5.17 13.12
N GLU A 116 2.02 3.95 12.69
CA GLU A 116 2.46 2.86 13.56
C GLU A 116 3.81 3.14 14.24
N PHE A 117 4.76 3.72 13.52
CA PHE A 117 6.11 3.94 14.02
C PHE A 117 6.36 5.36 14.54
N SER A 118 5.38 6.26 14.42
CA SER A 118 5.47 7.61 14.94
C SER A 118 5.14 7.65 16.44
N PRO A 119 5.67 8.65 17.18
CA PRO A 119 5.18 8.96 18.53
C PRO A 119 3.65 9.17 18.55
N GLU A 120 2.98 8.81 19.65
CA GLU A 120 1.51 8.91 19.77
C GLU A 120 0.97 10.33 19.55
N ASP A 121 1.79 11.36 19.80
CA ASP A 121 1.45 12.78 19.65
C ASP A 121 1.95 13.42 18.34
N ALA A 122 2.56 12.62 17.46
CA ALA A 122 3.03 13.08 16.17
C ALA A 122 1.87 13.49 15.24
N LEU A 123 2.07 14.58 14.49
CA LEU A 123 1.15 14.99 13.44
C LEU A 123 1.57 14.35 12.12
N VAL A 124 0.96 13.21 11.80
CA VAL A 124 1.23 12.48 10.55
C VAL A 124 0.61 13.20 9.36
N GLY A 125 1.43 13.45 8.33
CA GLY A 125 1.02 13.99 7.04
C GLY A 125 1.32 13.00 5.91
N VAL A 126 0.36 12.77 5.03
CA VAL A 126 0.54 12.00 3.77
C VAL A 126 -0.19 12.72 2.63
N GLU A 127 0.59 13.35 1.76
CA GLU A 127 0.13 14.14 0.62
C GLU A 127 0.66 13.55 -0.69
N GLU A 128 -0.19 13.48 -1.70
CA GLU A 128 0.20 13.04 -3.05
C GLU A 128 0.84 14.22 -3.78
N VAL A 129 2.05 14.03 -4.30
CA VAL A 129 2.89 15.11 -4.87
C VAL A 129 3.48 14.77 -6.24
N SER A 130 2.95 13.75 -6.95
CA SER A 130 3.42 13.43 -8.29
C SER A 130 3.02 14.51 -9.29
N ASP A 131 3.84 14.71 -10.33
CA ASP A 131 3.45 15.52 -11.49
C ASP A 131 2.17 14.95 -12.16
N GLN A 132 2.06 13.62 -12.20
CA GLN A 132 0.88 12.91 -12.68
C GLN A 132 0.76 11.56 -11.96
N CYS A 133 -0.28 11.37 -11.17
CA CYS A 133 -0.52 10.11 -10.45
C CYS A 133 -0.98 8.98 -11.40
N ARG A 134 -0.84 7.72 -10.98
CA ARG A 134 -1.20 6.53 -11.79
C ARG A 134 -2.66 6.52 -12.21
N ALA A 135 -3.58 6.93 -11.33
CA ALA A 135 -5.00 7.05 -11.65
C ALA A 135 -5.30 8.08 -12.77
N SER A 136 -4.37 9.02 -13.00
CA SER A 136 -4.45 10.02 -14.08
C SER A 136 -3.56 9.69 -15.27
N GLY A 137 -3.01 8.47 -15.36
CA GLY A 137 -2.16 8.01 -16.47
C GLY A 137 -0.65 8.15 -16.23
N GLY A 138 -0.22 8.47 -15.01
CA GLY A 138 1.18 8.42 -14.62
C GLY A 138 1.72 6.99 -14.45
N ASN A 139 3.03 6.85 -14.33
CA ASN A 139 3.69 5.54 -14.13
C ASN A 139 3.96 5.21 -12.66
N GLU A 140 3.88 6.19 -11.78
CA GLU A 140 4.24 6.11 -10.36
C GLU A 140 3.37 7.11 -9.58
N CYS A 141 3.16 6.85 -8.29
CA CYS A 141 2.66 7.85 -7.36
C CYS A 141 3.76 8.17 -6.36
N ILE A 142 3.90 9.44 -5.99
CA ILE A 142 4.87 9.92 -5.01
C ILE A 142 4.05 10.54 -3.87
N TYR A 143 4.28 10.06 -2.65
CA TYR A 143 3.66 10.61 -1.45
C TYR A 143 4.72 11.32 -0.61
N GLN A 144 4.52 12.62 -0.38
CA GLN A 144 5.24 13.32 0.67
C GLN A 144 4.69 12.86 2.02
N VAL A 145 5.59 12.46 2.90
CA VAL A 145 5.27 12.03 4.26
C VAL A 145 5.98 12.90 5.28
N SER A 146 5.30 13.18 6.39
CA SER A 146 5.87 13.84 7.55
C SER A 146 5.34 13.21 8.84
N TRP A 147 6.17 13.23 9.88
CA TRP A 147 5.84 12.75 11.23
C TRP A 147 6.52 13.57 12.32
#